data_AF-A0AB35MPE3-F1
#
_entry.id   AF-A0AB35MPE3-F1
#
_cell.length_a   1.000
_cell.length_b   1.000
_cell.length_c   1.000
_cell.angle_alpha   90.00
_cell.angle_beta   90.00
_cell.angle_gamma   90.00
#
_symmetry.space_group_name_H-M   'P 1'
#
loop_
_entity.id
_entity.type
_entity.pdbx_description
1 polymer ?
#
loop_
_entity_poly.entity_id
_entity_poly.type
_entity_poly.pdbx_seq_one_letter_code
_entity_poly.pdbx_strand_id
1 'polypeptide(L)'
;MPFTVVTLKSVPPSLRGDLTKWMQEIATGVYIGNFNSRIREKLWNRIQANVGEGEATISYYYRNEIGYQFDTINSQKSVVDFDGIPLVLIPNPKISSENHPKLGYSNAAKSRKIKRYSSYKEPQANSLKPYVVIDIETDGLDEKKNTIIEIGAVKFNGQQVEEFNSLIKYEEKLPTAISKLTGISKSLLDQEGRDLEEVLSEFLLFIGKLTLVGYNIHFDIQFINNKLNKFGLPILINKTHDIMRYVKDEKLFLDNYQLQTALKAYGIEDQVPHRALKDARLIYHLSTKVNKFLARMKEKS
;
A
#
# COMPACT_ATOMS: atom_id res chain seq x y z
N MET A 1 28.73 -1.00 -3.60
CA MET A 1 29.17 0.23 -4.30
C MET A 1 28.10 0.61 -5.30
N PRO A 2 27.82 1.90 -5.55
CA PRO A 2 26.85 2.28 -6.58
C PRO A 2 27.31 1.71 -7.93
N PHE A 3 26.41 1.09 -8.67
CA PHE A 3 26.71 0.50 -9.98
C PHE A 3 25.58 0.84 -10.92
N THR A 4 25.91 1.42 -12.07
CA THR A 4 24.95 1.92 -13.06
C THR A 4 25.35 1.44 -14.45
N VAL A 5 24.41 0.85 -15.17
CA VAL A 5 24.54 0.39 -16.55
C VAL A 5 23.54 1.14 -17.42
N VAL A 6 23.96 1.65 -18.57
CA VAL A 6 23.08 2.28 -19.55
C VAL A 6 23.16 1.52 -20.86
N THR A 7 22.03 1.14 -21.43
CA THR A 7 21.93 0.53 -22.76
C THR A 7 21.19 1.45 -23.73
N LEU A 8 21.75 1.66 -24.92
CA LEU A 8 21.21 2.54 -25.95
C LEU A 8 21.03 1.79 -27.27
N LYS A 9 19.95 2.09 -28.00
CA LYS A 9 19.67 1.51 -29.32
C LYS A 9 19.13 2.59 -30.25
N SER A 10 19.67 2.65 -31.47
CA SER A 10 19.25 3.62 -32.50
C SER A 10 19.26 5.09 -32.06
N VAL A 11 20.16 5.47 -31.13
CA VAL A 11 20.30 6.86 -30.64
C VAL A 11 21.32 7.68 -31.46
N PRO A 12 21.23 9.02 -31.45
CA PRO A 12 22.20 9.89 -32.13
C PRO A 12 23.65 9.67 -31.66
N PRO A 13 24.66 9.76 -32.55
CA PRO A 13 26.08 9.64 -32.18
C PRO A 13 26.54 10.66 -31.13
N SER A 14 25.91 11.85 -31.11
CA SER A 14 26.17 12.91 -30.14
C SER A 14 25.88 12.47 -28.70
N LEU A 15 24.82 11.70 -28.46
CA LEU A 15 24.49 11.17 -27.15
C LEU A 15 25.50 10.10 -26.71
N ARG A 16 25.94 9.23 -27.63
CA ARG A 16 26.98 8.23 -27.33
C ARG A 16 28.29 8.89 -26.92
N GLY A 17 28.76 9.86 -27.71
CA GLY A 17 29.99 10.60 -27.41
C GLY A 17 29.89 11.48 -26.15
N ASP A 18 28.68 11.86 -25.75
CA ASP A 18 28.48 12.58 -24.49
C ASP A 18 28.54 11.66 -23.26
N LEU A 19 27.99 10.44 -23.36
CA LEU A 19 28.06 9.46 -22.28
C LEU A 19 29.47 8.95 -22.02
N THR A 20 30.32 8.83 -23.05
CA THR A 20 31.72 8.43 -22.89
C THR A 20 32.55 9.39 -22.04
N LYS A 21 32.06 10.62 -21.78
CA LYS A 21 32.72 11.57 -20.86
C LYS A 21 32.61 11.14 -19.39
N TRP A 22 31.60 10.33 -19.06
CA TRP A 22 31.25 9.96 -17.69
C TRP A 22 31.27 8.45 -17.46
N MET A 23 30.95 7.66 -18.50
CA MET A 23 30.82 6.21 -18.45
C MET A 23 31.79 5.52 -19.41
N GLN A 24 32.16 4.29 -19.08
CA GLN A 24 32.95 3.44 -19.96
C GLN A 24 32.02 2.62 -20.88
N GLU A 25 32.21 2.72 -22.20
CA GLU A 25 31.55 1.80 -23.14
C GLU A 25 32.28 0.45 -23.10
N ILE A 26 31.55 -0.63 -22.81
CA ILE A 26 32.09 -1.98 -22.69
C ILE A 26 31.65 -2.89 -23.85
N ALA A 27 30.57 -2.52 -24.53
CA ALA A 27 30.06 -3.14 -25.75
C ALA A 27 29.24 -2.07 -26.48
N THR A 28 28.99 -2.27 -27.78
CA THR A 28 28.27 -1.27 -28.58
C THR A 28 26.94 -0.89 -27.95
N GLY A 29 26.81 0.37 -27.54
CA GLY A 29 25.61 0.89 -26.90
C GLY A 29 25.43 0.47 -25.44
N VAL A 30 26.42 -0.13 -24.79
CA VAL A 30 26.39 -0.54 -23.37
C VAL A 30 27.47 0.19 -22.59
N TYR A 31 27.04 1.01 -21.64
CA TYR A 31 27.89 1.89 -20.84
C TYR A 31 27.81 1.51 -19.36
N ILE A 32 28.93 1.53 -18.66
CA ILE A 32 29.01 1.26 -17.21
C ILE A 32 29.67 2.44 -16.49
N GLY A 33 29.13 2.79 -15.32
CA GLY A 33 29.68 3.80 -14.44
C GLY A 33 29.29 3.58 -12.98
N ASN A 34 29.99 4.27 -12.08
CA ASN A 34 29.73 4.25 -10.65
C ASN A 34 29.37 5.67 -10.20
N PHE A 35 28.09 5.90 -9.93
CA PHE A 35 27.56 7.21 -9.59
C PHE A 35 26.64 7.15 -8.38
N ASN A 36 26.68 8.17 -7.54
CA ASN A 36 25.66 8.38 -6.51
C ASN A 36 24.31 8.77 -7.13
N SER A 37 23.23 8.67 -6.33
CA SER A 37 21.85 8.90 -6.80
C SER A 37 21.66 10.25 -7.49
N ARG A 38 22.28 11.32 -6.97
CA ARG A 38 22.14 12.68 -7.51
C ARG A 38 22.79 12.85 -8.88
N ILE A 39 23.98 12.26 -9.08
CA ILE A 39 24.67 12.29 -10.38
C ILE A 39 23.93 11.41 -11.38
N ARG A 40 23.41 10.26 -10.93
CA ARG A 40 22.61 9.35 -11.75
C ARG A 40 21.34 10.00 -12.29
N GLU A 41 20.58 10.72 -11.46
CA GLU A 41 19.38 11.45 -11.91
C GLU A 41 19.72 12.50 -12.96
N LYS A 42 20.79 13.27 -12.75
CA LYS A 42 21.25 14.27 -13.74
C LYS A 42 21.66 13.62 -15.06
N LEU A 43 22.34 12.47 -15.00
CA LEU A 43 22.73 11.70 -16.18
C LEU A 43 21.49 11.18 -16.92
N TRP A 44 20.50 10.69 -16.19
CA TRP A 44 19.25 10.20 -16.77
C TRP A 44 18.45 11.31 -17.47
N ASN A 45 18.29 12.47 -16.84
CA ASN A 45 17.64 13.63 -17.45
C ASN A 45 18.34 14.07 -18.75
N ARG A 46 19.68 13.96 -18.80
CA ARG A 46 20.47 14.29 -19.99
C ARG A 46 20.26 13.26 -21.11
N ILE A 47 20.14 11.97 -20.77
CA ILE A 47 19.77 10.91 -21.73
C ILE A 47 18.37 11.18 -22.27
N GLN A 48 17.39 11.45 -21.40
CA GLN A 48 16.01 11.79 -21.79
C GLN A 48 15.93 12.95 -22.78
N ALA A 49 16.69 14.02 -22.55
CA ALA A 49 16.67 15.19 -23.42
C ALA A 49 17.28 14.96 -24.82
N ASN A 50 18.12 13.93 -25.00
CA ASN A 50 18.95 13.76 -26.20
C ASN A 50 18.76 12.40 -26.90
N VAL A 51 17.85 11.54 -26.41
CA VAL A 51 17.61 10.20 -26.97
C VAL A 51 16.90 10.21 -28.32
N GLY A 52 16.12 11.26 -28.62
CA GLY A 52 15.38 11.40 -29.88
C GLY A 52 14.32 10.30 -30.04
N GLU A 53 14.30 9.64 -31.19
CA GLU A 53 13.47 8.46 -31.49
C GLU A 53 14.13 7.12 -31.09
N GLY A 54 15.39 7.16 -30.63
CA GLY A 54 16.10 5.96 -30.18
C GLY A 54 15.61 5.47 -28.82
N GLU A 55 16.03 4.26 -28.43
CA GLU A 55 15.68 3.65 -27.15
C GLU A 55 16.85 3.78 -26.17
N ALA A 56 16.53 4.04 -24.90
CA ALA A 56 17.50 4.06 -23.82
C ALA A 56 16.96 3.35 -22.58
N THR A 57 17.84 2.66 -21.85
CA THR A 57 17.53 2.05 -20.55
C THR A 57 18.67 2.29 -19.59
N ILE A 58 18.38 2.80 -18.40
CA ILE A 58 19.36 2.90 -17.30
C ILE A 58 19.00 1.88 -16.23
N SER A 59 19.95 1.07 -15.79
CA SER A 59 19.83 0.11 -14.69
C SER A 59 20.79 0.50 -13.59
N TYR A 60 20.36 0.47 -12.34
CA TYR A 60 21.16 0.92 -11.22
C TYR A 60 20.82 0.18 -9.93
N TYR A 61 21.80 0.12 -9.02
CA TYR A 61 21.56 -0.42 -7.69
C TYR A 61 20.41 0.29 -6.97
N TYR A 62 19.48 -0.49 -6.44
CA TYR A 62 18.36 -0.05 -5.63
C TYR A 62 18.11 -1.06 -4.52
N ARG A 63 17.60 -0.60 -3.38
CA ARG A 63 17.40 -1.46 -2.20
C ARG A 63 16.05 -2.18 -2.29
N ASN A 64 15.93 -3.10 -3.24
CA ASN A 64 14.82 -4.03 -3.42
C ASN A 64 15.34 -5.48 -3.46
N GLU A 65 14.43 -6.45 -3.61
CA GLU A 65 14.76 -7.88 -3.57
C GLU A 65 15.72 -8.32 -4.68
N ILE A 66 15.61 -7.72 -5.87
CA ILE A 66 16.48 -8.03 -7.02
C ILE A 66 17.79 -7.23 -7.01
N GLY A 67 17.94 -6.26 -6.10
CA GLY A 67 19.13 -5.45 -5.93
C GLY A 67 19.37 -4.37 -6.99
N TYR A 68 18.42 -4.15 -7.90
CA TYR A 68 18.50 -3.11 -8.92
C TYR A 68 17.12 -2.61 -9.37
N GLN A 69 17.11 -1.42 -9.94
CA GLN A 69 15.96 -0.82 -10.61
C GLN A 69 16.41 -0.32 -11.99
N PHE A 70 15.47 -0.17 -12.92
CA PHE A 70 15.79 0.38 -14.23
C PHE A 70 14.65 1.23 -14.79
N ASP A 71 15.00 2.22 -15.58
CA ASP A 71 14.08 3.14 -16.26
C ASP A 71 14.35 3.08 -17.78
N THR A 72 13.29 3.15 -18.59
CA THR A 72 13.38 2.99 -20.05
C THR A 72 12.68 4.13 -20.81
N ILE A 73 13.19 4.52 -21.98
CA ILE A 73 12.60 5.54 -22.87
C ILE A 73 12.44 4.96 -24.27
N ASN A 74 11.33 5.29 -24.93
CA ASN A 74 10.96 4.87 -26.30
C ASN A 74 10.99 3.37 -26.57
N SER A 75 11.12 2.55 -25.53
CA SER A 75 11.10 1.10 -25.62
C SER A 75 9.65 0.62 -25.77
N GLN A 76 9.44 -0.46 -26.54
CA GLN A 76 8.16 -1.20 -26.58
C GLN A 76 7.88 -1.93 -25.26
N LYS A 77 8.44 -1.46 -24.14
CA LYS A 77 8.44 -2.09 -22.85
C LYS A 77 8.12 -1.02 -21.83
N SER A 78 6.95 -1.08 -21.19
CA SER A 78 6.67 -0.23 -20.03
C SER A 78 7.08 -0.97 -18.75
N VAL A 79 7.72 -0.24 -17.84
CA VAL A 79 8.04 -0.77 -16.51
C VAL A 79 6.77 -0.72 -15.70
N VAL A 80 6.28 -1.88 -15.29
CA VAL A 80 5.15 -2.00 -14.37
C VAL A 80 5.73 -2.53 -13.07
N ASP A 81 5.64 -1.72 -12.02
CA ASP A 81 5.97 -2.19 -10.68
C ASP A 81 4.93 -3.23 -10.28
N PHE A 82 5.40 -4.45 -10.12
CA PHE A 82 4.60 -5.52 -9.55
C PHE A 82 5.30 -5.98 -8.30
N ASP A 83 4.81 -5.52 -7.17
CA ASP A 83 5.19 -6.05 -5.86
C ASP A 83 6.68 -5.78 -5.51
N GLY A 84 7.21 -4.63 -5.92
CA GLY A 84 8.61 -4.22 -5.69
C GLY A 84 9.61 -4.78 -6.72
N ILE A 85 9.12 -5.52 -7.72
CA ILE A 85 9.89 -6.05 -8.84
C ILE A 85 9.52 -5.26 -10.10
N PRO A 86 10.46 -4.51 -10.72
CA PRO A 86 10.22 -3.88 -12.01
C PRO A 86 10.02 -4.96 -13.09
N LEU A 87 8.79 -5.13 -13.56
CA LEU A 87 8.45 -6.05 -14.65
C LEU A 87 8.38 -5.31 -15.99
N VAL A 88 8.77 -6.02 -17.05
CA VAL A 88 8.82 -5.52 -18.42
C VAL A 88 7.52 -5.89 -19.16
N LEU A 89 6.63 -4.94 -19.40
CA LEU A 89 5.40 -5.14 -20.17
C LEU A 89 5.64 -4.86 -21.66
N ILE A 90 5.54 -5.88 -22.52
CA ILE A 90 5.59 -5.72 -23.99
C ILE A 90 4.15 -5.57 -24.53
N PRO A 91 3.71 -4.41 -25.06
CA PRO A 91 2.38 -4.26 -25.63
C PRO A 91 2.25 -5.09 -26.92
N ASN A 92 1.15 -5.84 -27.05
CA ASN A 92 0.85 -6.64 -28.23
C ASN A 92 0.10 -5.78 -29.27
N PRO A 93 0.63 -5.57 -30.49
CA PRO A 93 0.08 -4.62 -31.46
C PRO A 93 -1.25 -5.06 -32.14
N LYS A 94 -1.85 -6.19 -31.73
CA LYS A 94 -3.11 -6.72 -32.31
C LYS A 94 -4.40 -6.25 -31.64
N ILE A 95 -4.33 -5.31 -30.69
CA ILE A 95 -5.54 -4.77 -30.03
C ILE A 95 -5.63 -3.28 -30.35
N SER A 96 -6.08 -3.00 -31.57
CA SER A 96 -6.53 -1.68 -32.00
C SER A 96 -7.97 -1.78 -32.47
N SER A 97 -8.76 -0.76 -32.11
CA SER A 97 -10.18 -0.48 -32.41
C SER A 97 -11.27 -1.19 -31.58
N GLU A 98 -11.89 -0.36 -30.74
CA GLU A 98 -13.33 -0.32 -30.42
C GLU A 98 -14.01 -1.58 -29.88
N ASN A 99 -14.01 -1.66 -28.54
CA ASN A 99 -15.17 -1.91 -27.70
C ASN A 99 -14.61 -2.02 -26.29
N HIS A 100 -14.97 -1.12 -25.36
CA HIS A 100 -14.73 -1.37 -23.94
C HIS A 100 -15.62 -2.54 -23.51
N PRO A 101 -15.09 -3.76 -23.28
CA PRO A 101 -15.90 -4.79 -22.66
C PRO A 101 -15.94 -4.43 -21.18
N LYS A 102 -17.16 -4.25 -20.63
CA LYS A 102 -17.38 -4.12 -19.19
C LYS A 102 -16.53 -5.17 -18.46
N LEU A 103 -15.67 -4.73 -17.53
CA LEU A 103 -14.86 -5.59 -16.69
C LEU A 103 -15.75 -6.36 -15.69
N GLY A 104 -16.46 -7.36 -16.20
CA GLY A 104 -17.01 -8.45 -15.43
C GLY A 104 -15.93 -9.51 -15.23
N TYR A 105 -15.54 -9.74 -13.98
CA TYR A 105 -14.56 -10.76 -13.61
C TYR A 105 -14.99 -12.15 -14.10
N SER A 106 -14.31 -12.71 -15.09
CA SER A 106 -14.55 -14.08 -15.56
C SER A 106 -14.11 -15.11 -14.51
N ASN A 107 -14.86 -16.21 -14.38
CA ASN A 107 -14.67 -17.28 -13.38
C ASN A 107 -13.26 -17.93 -13.37
N ALA A 108 -12.49 -17.81 -14.46
CA ALA A 108 -11.11 -18.27 -14.53
C ALA A 108 -10.12 -17.41 -13.72
N ALA A 109 -10.36 -16.10 -13.62
CA ALA A 109 -9.56 -15.20 -12.77
C ALA A 109 -9.83 -15.44 -11.27
N LYS A 110 -11.09 -15.73 -10.91
CA LYS A 110 -11.48 -16.17 -9.57
C LYS A 110 -10.77 -17.47 -9.20
N SER A 111 -10.73 -18.45 -10.10
CA SER A 111 -10.05 -19.73 -9.88
C SER A 111 -8.52 -19.60 -9.75
N ARG A 112 -7.88 -18.65 -10.45
CA ARG A 112 -6.43 -18.36 -10.31
C ARG A 112 -6.09 -17.62 -9.01
N LYS A 113 -6.93 -16.68 -8.55
CA LYS A 113 -6.77 -16.06 -7.21
C LYS A 113 -6.92 -17.10 -6.09
N ILE A 114 -7.90 -18.00 -6.20
CA ILE A 114 -8.13 -19.08 -5.21
C ILE A 114 -6.93 -20.05 -5.13
N LYS A 115 -6.31 -20.41 -6.26
CA LYS A 115 -5.08 -21.25 -6.27
C LYS A 115 -3.84 -20.57 -5.69
N ARG A 116 -3.79 -19.23 -5.60
CA ARG A 116 -2.69 -18.50 -4.93
C ARG A 116 -2.77 -18.58 -3.40
N TYR A 117 -3.96 -18.87 -2.85
CA TYR A 117 -4.17 -19.07 -1.41
C TYR A 117 -3.96 -20.51 -0.94
N SER A 118 -3.82 -21.48 -1.85
CA SER A 118 -3.51 -22.89 -1.49
C SER A 118 -2.02 -23.15 -1.24
N SER A 119 -1.16 -22.13 -1.35
CA SER A 119 0.27 -22.22 -1.03
C SER A 119 0.62 -21.40 0.21
N TYR A 120 -0.17 -21.54 1.29
CA TYR A 120 0.31 -21.17 2.62
C TYR A 120 1.45 -22.13 3.00
N LYS A 121 2.70 -21.71 2.77
CA LYS A 121 3.84 -22.31 3.46
C LYS A 121 3.86 -21.78 4.88
N GLU A 122 3.96 -22.67 5.87
CA GLU A 122 4.16 -22.28 7.26
C GLU A 122 5.32 -21.27 7.37
N PRO A 123 5.16 -20.19 8.15
CA PRO A 123 6.26 -19.26 8.37
C PRO A 123 7.39 -19.96 9.13
N GLN A 124 8.65 -19.65 8.78
CA GLN A 124 9.82 -20.04 9.58
C GLN A 124 9.63 -19.56 11.03
N ALA A 125 10.22 -20.28 11.99
CA ALA A 125 9.94 -20.19 13.43
C ALA A 125 10.16 -18.80 14.11
N ASN A 126 10.53 -17.75 13.38
CA ASN A 126 10.78 -16.39 13.88
C ASN A 126 10.13 -15.24 13.08
N SER A 127 9.38 -15.51 12.00
CA SER A 127 8.70 -14.46 11.23
C SER A 127 7.34 -14.13 11.83
N LEU A 128 7.00 -12.83 11.91
CA LEU A 128 5.70 -12.36 12.35
C LEU A 128 4.58 -12.95 11.48
N LYS A 129 3.52 -13.45 12.11
CA LYS A 129 2.31 -13.89 11.39
C LYS A 129 1.70 -12.71 10.64
N PRO A 130 1.18 -12.89 9.42
CA PRO A 130 0.42 -11.86 8.71
C PRO A 130 -0.78 -11.34 9.52
N TYR A 131 -1.05 -10.05 9.40
CA TYR A 131 -2.18 -9.40 10.07
C TYR A 131 -2.64 -8.17 9.28
N VAL A 132 -3.84 -7.68 9.61
CA VAL A 132 -4.40 -6.47 9.01
C VAL A 132 -4.68 -5.47 10.11
N VAL A 133 -4.12 -4.28 9.98
CA VAL A 133 -4.47 -3.13 10.80
C VAL A 133 -5.68 -2.46 10.17
N ILE A 134 -6.71 -2.16 10.97
CA ILE A 134 -7.94 -1.53 10.52
C ILE A 134 -8.20 -0.28 11.35
N ASP A 135 -8.84 0.70 10.71
CA ASP A 135 -9.36 1.91 11.34
C ASP A 135 -10.56 2.40 10.51
N ILE A 136 -11.57 2.99 11.15
CA ILE A 136 -12.73 3.57 10.48
C ILE A 136 -13.01 4.99 10.97
N GLU A 137 -13.54 5.81 10.06
CA GLU A 137 -14.19 7.07 10.44
C GLU A 137 -15.70 6.92 10.37
N THR A 138 -16.40 7.58 11.30
CA THR A 138 -17.85 7.49 11.47
C THR A 138 -18.48 8.86 11.61
N ASP A 139 -19.78 8.97 11.36
CA ASP A 139 -20.54 10.21 11.59
C ASP A 139 -20.95 10.41 13.08
N GLY A 140 -20.55 9.50 13.96
CA GLY A 140 -20.81 9.54 15.41
C GLY A 140 -20.45 8.22 16.09
N LEU A 141 -20.73 8.11 17.40
CA LEU A 141 -20.18 7.04 18.25
C LEU A 141 -21.11 5.83 18.47
N ASP A 142 -22.38 5.89 18.05
CA ASP A 142 -23.39 4.85 18.31
C ASP A 142 -23.63 4.00 17.07
N GLU A 143 -23.12 2.77 17.02
CA GLU A 143 -23.15 1.91 15.84
C GLU A 143 -24.56 1.61 15.30
N LYS A 144 -25.59 1.77 16.13
CA LYS A 144 -26.99 1.54 15.75
C LYS A 144 -27.63 2.75 15.09
N LYS A 145 -27.14 3.96 15.41
CA LYS A 145 -27.67 5.23 14.88
C LYS A 145 -26.77 5.85 13.83
N ASN A 146 -25.46 5.61 13.94
CA ASN A 146 -24.40 6.19 13.13
C ASN A 146 -23.95 5.22 12.04
N THR A 147 -23.25 5.75 11.04
CA THR A 147 -22.70 4.97 9.93
C THR A 147 -21.23 5.29 9.69
N ILE A 148 -20.59 4.38 8.95
CA ILE A 148 -19.20 4.48 8.54
C ILE A 148 -19.12 5.46 7.37
N ILE A 149 -18.15 6.37 7.41
CA ILE A 149 -17.89 7.37 6.35
C ILE A 149 -16.53 7.15 5.66
N GLU A 150 -15.60 6.44 6.29
CA GLU A 150 -14.33 6.01 5.68
C GLU A 150 -13.89 4.68 6.28
N ILE A 151 -13.32 3.79 5.46
CA ILE A 151 -12.67 2.54 5.90
C ILE A 151 -11.23 2.55 5.43
N GLY A 152 -10.30 2.39 6.36
CA GLY A 152 -8.86 2.30 6.12
C GLY A 152 -8.29 0.99 6.66
N ALA A 153 -7.39 0.37 5.91
CA ALA A 153 -6.66 -0.77 6.41
C ALA A 153 -5.27 -0.93 5.78
N VAL A 154 -4.38 -1.53 6.56
CA VAL A 154 -2.99 -1.84 6.18
C VAL A 154 -2.76 -3.32 6.47
N LYS A 155 -2.56 -4.13 5.44
CA LYS A 155 -2.29 -5.56 5.54
C LYS A 155 -0.80 -5.82 5.45
N PHE A 156 -0.26 -6.47 6.47
CA PHE A 156 1.11 -6.94 6.51
C PHE A 156 1.17 -8.45 6.21
N ASN A 157 1.90 -8.83 5.17
CA ASN A 157 2.07 -10.23 4.72
C ASN A 157 3.47 -10.79 5.02
N GLY A 158 4.18 -10.26 6.02
CA GLY A 158 5.53 -10.71 6.40
C GLY A 158 6.67 -9.86 5.82
N GLN A 159 6.58 -9.49 4.54
CA GLN A 159 7.57 -8.60 3.89
C GLN A 159 6.91 -7.46 3.10
N GLN A 160 5.64 -7.61 2.72
CA GLN A 160 4.89 -6.65 1.93
C GLN A 160 3.78 -6.01 2.76
N VAL A 161 3.42 -4.79 2.36
CA VAL A 161 2.31 -4.03 2.93
C VAL A 161 1.35 -3.69 1.80
N GLU A 162 0.11 -4.14 1.91
CA GLU A 162 -0.99 -3.74 1.04
C GLU A 162 -1.92 -2.78 1.79
N GLU A 163 -2.61 -1.91 1.07
CA GLU A 163 -3.48 -0.92 1.66
C GLU A 163 -4.88 -0.98 1.06
N PHE A 164 -5.87 -0.65 1.88
CA PHE A 164 -7.25 -0.49 1.49
C PHE A 164 -7.76 0.84 2.01
N ASN A 165 -8.39 1.62 1.14
CA ASN A 165 -9.01 2.89 1.52
C ASN A 165 -10.28 3.08 0.70
N SER A 166 -11.36 3.46 1.38
CA SER A 166 -12.58 3.87 0.69
C SER A 166 -13.37 4.86 1.54
N LEU A 167 -13.79 5.94 0.90
CA LEU A 167 -14.84 6.81 1.41
C LEU A 167 -16.21 6.18 1.12
N ILE A 168 -17.17 6.42 1.99
CA ILE A 168 -18.51 5.86 1.90
C ILE A 168 -19.49 6.95 1.53
N LYS A 169 -20.36 6.65 0.57
CA LYS A 169 -21.45 7.53 0.19
C LYS A 169 -22.32 7.81 1.41
N TYR A 170 -22.58 9.10 1.65
CA TYR A 170 -23.30 9.56 2.83
C TYR A 170 -24.46 10.46 2.40
N GLU A 171 -25.68 10.11 2.80
CA GLU A 171 -26.90 10.80 2.31
C GLU A 171 -27.30 11.99 3.19
N GLU A 172 -26.98 11.92 4.49
CA GLU A 172 -27.38 12.94 5.46
C GLU A 172 -26.43 14.14 5.49
N LYS A 173 -26.75 15.13 6.33
CA LYS A 173 -25.82 16.23 6.61
C LYS A 173 -24.79 15.77 7.64
N LEU A 174 -23.51 15.77 7.25
CA LEU A 174 -22.44 15.36 8.15
C LEU A 174 -22.33 16.38 9.30
N PRO A 175 -22.29 15.93 10.58
CA PRO A 175 -22.11 16.84 11.71
C PRO A 175 -20.84 17.67 11.57
N THR A 176 -20.94 18.97 11.86
CA THR A 176 -19.82 19.91 11.69
C THR A 176 -18.61 19.55 12.54
N ALA A 177 -18.81 18.95 13.71
CA ALA A 177 -17.75 18.46 14.56
C ALA A 177 -16.94 17.33 13.88
N ILE A 178 -17.62 16.36 13.26
CA ILE A 178 -16.98 15.26 12.53
C ILE A 178 -16.21 15.78 11.32
N SER A 179 -16.81 16.69 10.55
CA SER A 179 -16.15 17.27 9.37
C SER A 179 -14.89 18.07 9.74
N LYS A 180 -14.91 18.81 10.85
CA LYS A 180 -13.73 19.53 11.35
C LYS A 180 -12.65 18.58 11.89
N LEU A 181 -13.05 17.49 12.54
CA LEU A 181 -12.14 16.53 13.13
C LEU A 181 -11.40 15.74 12.04
N THR A 182 -12.14 15.18 11.09
CA THR A 182 -11.63 14.26 10.06
C THR A 182 -11.15 14.97 8.79
N GLY A 183 -11.58 16.22 8.58
CA GLY A 183 -11.41 16.93 7.31
C GLY A 183 -12.28 16.37 6.17
N ILE A 184 -13.16 15.40 6.44
CA ILE A 184 -14.09 14.83 5.46
C ILE A 184 -15.27 15.79 5.33
N SER A 185 -15.52 16.26 4.11
CA SER A 185 -16.68 17.12 3.80
C SER A 185 -17.77 16.32 3.12
N LYS A 186 -19.03 16.77 3.23
CA LYS A 186 -20.14 16.17 2.49
C LYS A 186 -19.89 16.16 0.98
N SER A 187 -19.31 17.24 0.45
CA SER A 187 -18.95 17.33 -0.97
C SER A 187 -17.92 16.27 -1.38
N LEU A 188 -16.96 15.94 -0.52
CA LEU A 188 -15.98 14.89 -0.78
C LEU A 188 -16.66 13.52 -0.83
N LEU A 189 -17.57 13.24 0.11
CA LEU A 189 -18.33 11.99 0.15
C LEU A 189 -19.28 11.85 -1.06
N ASP A 190 -19.81 12.96 -1.58
CA ASP A 190 -20.65 12.94 -2.79
C ASP A 190 -19.86 12.68 -4.07
N GLN A 191 -18.58 13.09 -4.11
CA GLN A 191 -17.72 12.95 -5.28
C GLN A 191 -16.98 11.60 -5.30
N GLU A 192 -16.50 11.15 -4.14
CA GLU A 192 -15.60 9.98 -4.02
C GLU A 192 -16.22 8.82 -3.24
N GLY A 193 -17.34 9.04 -2.54
CA GLY A 193 -17.98 8.03 -1.71
C GLY A 193 -18.55 6.88 -2.53
N ARG A 194 -18.23 5.66 -2.12
CA ARG A 194 -18.73 4.41 -2.71
C ARG A 194 -19.86 3.81 -1.90
N ASP A 195 -20.62 2.92 -2.51
CA ASP A 195 -21.66 2.18 -1.80
C ASP A 195 -21.08 1.34 -0.66
N LEU A 196 -21.69 1.41 0.52
CA LEU A 196 -21.15 0.77 1.72
C LEU A 196 -21.15 -0.77 1.61
N GLU A 197 -22.16 -1.36 1.01
CA GLU A 197 -22.27 -2.82 0.87
C GLU A 197 -21.18 -3.36 -0.08
N GLU A 198 -20.95 -2.67 -1.19
CA GLU A 198 -19.87 -2.99 -2.13
C GLU A 198 -18.50 -2.90 -1.46
N VAL A 199 -18.23 -1.81 -0.75
CA VAL A 199 -16.96 -1.58 -0.05
C VAL A 199 -16.74 -2.62 1.05
N LEU A 200 -17.77 -2.95 1.84
CA LEU A 200 -17.67 -3.99 2.86
C LEU A 200 -17.40 -5.37 2.25
N SER A 201 -17.98 -5.68 1.10
CA SER A 201 -17.73 -6.93 0.38
C SER A 201 -16.26 -7.03 -0.10
N GLU A 202 -15.71 -5.94 -0.65
CA GLU A 202 -14.30 -5.85 -1.01
C GLU A 202 -13.38 -5.92 0.21
N PHE A 203 -13.77 -5.26 1.29
CA PHE A 203 -13.04 -5.24 2.54
C PHE A 203 -12.95 -6.65 3.17
N LEU A 204 -14.05 -7.42 3.17
CA LEU A 204 -14.06 -8.81 3.61
C LEU A 204 -13.07 -9.68 2.81
N LEU A 205 -13.01 -9.47 1.48
CA LEU A 205 -12.03 -10.15 0.63
C LEU A 205 -10.60 -9.71 0.93
N PHE A 206 -10.40 -8.42 1.19
CA PHE A 206 -9.10 -7.87 1.54
C PHE A 206 -8.57 -8.46 2.84
N ILE A 207 -9.37 -8.49 3.91
CA ILE A 207 -8.92 -8.97 5.23
C ILE A 207 -8.82 -10.50 5.31
N GLY A 208 -9.66 -11.22 4.56
CA GLY A 208 -9.73 -12.68 4.60
C GLY A 208 -9.90 -13.22 6.03
N LYS A 209 -9.12 -14.25 6.37
CA LYS A 209 -9.10 -14.87 7.71
C LYS A 209 -7.96 -14.36 8.60
N LEU A 210 -7.28 -13.29 8.19
CA LEU A 210 -6.13 -12.78 8.92
C LEU A 210 -6.53 -12.18 10.28
N THR A 211 -5.58 -12.15 11.19
CA THR A 211 -5.75 -11.46 12.49
C THR A 211 -5.96 -9.98 12.24
N LEU A 212 -6.97 -9.39 12.88
CA LEU A 212 -7.25 -7.96 12.80
C LEU A 212 -6.63 -7.24 13.99
N VAL A 213 -6.06 -6.07 13.72
CA VAL A 213 -5.32 -5.25 14.67
C VAL A 213 -5.84 -3.82 14.56
N GLY A 214 -5.95 -3.12 15.68
CA GLY A 214 -6.39 -1.73 15.68
C GLY A 214 -6.11 -1.09 17.03
N TYR A 215 -6.49 0.17 17.18
CA TYR A 215 -6.34 0.90 18.42
C TYR A 215 -7.71 1.21 18.98
N ASN A 216 -8.10 0.55 20.09
CA ASN A 216 -9.51 0.47 20.50
C ASN A 216 -10.42 -0.23 19.46
N ILE A 217 -9.86 -1.25 18.77
CA ILE A 217 -10.47 -2.00 17.65
C ILE A 217 -11.89 -2.52 17.91
N HIS A 218 -12.30 -2.65 19.17
CA HIS A 218 -13.66 -3.08 19.49
C HIS A 218 -14.72 -2.14 18.88
N PHE A 219 -14.43 -0.84 18.85
CA PHE A 219 -15.29 0.16 18.23
C PHE A 219 -15.49 -0.12 16.73
N ASP A 220 -14.39 -0.28 15.99
CA ASP A 220 -14.40 -0.56 14.55
C ASP A 220 -15.17 -1.83 14.22
N ILE A 221 -14.90 -2.91 14.95
CA ILE A 221 -15.53 -4.22 14.74
C ILE A 221 -17.03 -4.14 15.00
N GLN A 222 -17.49 -3.41 16.02
CA GLN A 222 -18.91 -3.24 16.30
C GLN A 222 -19.63 -2.52 15.15
N PHE A 223 -19.06 -1.42 14.67
CA PHE A 223 -19.60 -0.69 13.52
C PHE A 223 -19.65 -1.54 12.26
N ILE A 224 -18.54 -2.21 11.92
CA ILE A 224 -18.47 -3.06 10.72
C ILE A 224 -19.47 -4.22 10.83
N ASN A 225 -19.51 -4.95 11.96
CA ASN A 225 -20.45 -6.07 12.15
C ASN A 225 -21.91 -5.63 12.16
N ASN A 226 -22.23 -4.44 12.67
CA ASN A 226 -23.58 -3.90 12.58
C ASN A 226 -24.02 -3.75 11.11
N LYS A 227 -23.16 -3.16 10.27
CA LYS A 227 -23.46 -2.95 8.84
C LYS A 227 -23.47 -4.26 8.06
N LEU A 228 -22.52 -5.17 8.31
CA LEU A 228 -22.49 -6.50 7.71
C LEU A 228 -23.79 -7.27 7.98
N ASN A 229 -24.24 -7.30 9.25
CA ASN A 229 -25.52 -7.93 9.60
C ASN A 229 -26.70 -7.30 8.88
N LYS A 230 -26.74 -5.96 8.76
CA LYS A 230 -27.82 -5.24 8.07
C LYS A 230 -27.90 -5.62 6.59
N PHE A 231 -26.77 -5.87 5.94
CA PHE A 231 -26.70 -6.30 4.54
C PHE A 231 -26.77 -7.83 4.35
N GLY A 232 -26.91 -8.61 5.43
CA GLY A 232 -26.90 -10.07 5.35
C GLY A 232 -25.54 -10.67 4.96
N LEU A 233 -24.46 -9.90 5.14
CA LEU A 233 -23.09 -10.34 4.89
C LEU A 233 -22.49 -11.06 6.11
N PRO A 234 -21.50 -11.95 5.92
CA PRO A 234 -20.85 -12.64 7.04
C PRO A 234 -20.17 -11.65 7.98
N ILE A 235 -20.45 -11.75 9.29
CA ILE A 235 -19.78 -10.94 10.31
C ILE A 235 -18.31 -11.30 10.47
N LEU A 236 -17.53 -10.34 10.97
CA LEU A 236 -16.14 -10.53 11.34
C LEU A 236 -16.04 -11.44 12.57
N ILE A 237 -15.44 -12.60 12.37
CA ILE A 237 -15.08 -13.59 13.41
C ILE A 237 -13.57 -13.78 13.52
N ASN A 238 -12.80 -12.91 12.87
CA ASN A 238 -11.34 -12.92 12.88
C ASN A 238 -10.81 -12.76 14.31
N LYS A 239 -9.66 -13.36 14.59
CA LYS A 239 -8.93 -13.07 15.83
C LYS A 239 -8.58 -11.59 15.86
N THR A 240 -8.77 -10.92 16.99
CA THR A 240 -8.48 -9.50 17.14
C THR A 240 -7.37 -9.23 18.16
N HIS A 241 -6.59 -8.17 17.93
CA HIS A 241 -5.61 -7.62 18.86
C HIS A 241 -5.76 -6.12 18.96
N ASP A 242 -5.94 -5.62 20.18
CA ASP A 242 -6.06 -4.19 20.46
C ASP A 242 -4.71 -3.64 20.94
N ILE A 243 -4.07 -2.82 20.12
CA ILE A 243 -2.75 -2.22 20.40
C ILE A 243 -2.79 -1.38 21.68
N MET A 244 -3.91 -0.71 21.97
CA MET A 244 -4.05 0.09 23.19
C MET A 244 -3.83 -0.76 24.46
N ARG A 245 -4.26 -2.03 24.45
CA ARG A 245 -4.07 -2.92 25.61
C ARG A 245 -2.59 -3.23 25.85
N TYR A 246 -1.85 -3.53 24.78
CA TYR A 246 -0.42 -3.76 24.86
C TYR A 246 0.35 -2.50 25.29
N VAL A 247 -0.09 -1.32 24.83
CA VAL A 247 0.49 -0.04 25.26
C VAL A 247 0.28 0.18 26.76
N LYS A 248 -0.93 -0.04 27.28
CA LYS A 248 -1.23 0.04 28.73
C LYS A 248 -0.32 -0.88 29.54
N ASP A 249 -0.06 -2.07 29.02
CA ASP A 249 0.78 -3.06 29.67
C ASP A 249 2.29 -2.75 29.63
N GLU A 250 2.76 -1.94 28.68
CA GLU A 250 4.19 -1.57 28.52
C GLU A 250 4.50 -0.16 29.05
N LYS A 251 3.52 0.74 29.06
CA LYS A 251 3.66 2.16 29.41
C LYS A 251 2.62 2.57 30.43
N LEU A 252 2.77 2.10 31.67
CA LEU A 252 1.78 2.21 32.76
C LEU A 252 1.40 3.65 33.16
N PHE A 253 2.27 4.63 32.92
CA PHE A 253 2.17 5.99 33.48
C PHE A 253 2.00 7.09 32.42
N LEU A 254 1.29 6.79 31.32
CA LEU A 254 0.93 7.83 30.36
C LEU A 254 -0.21 8.70 30.90
N ASP A 255 -0.16 10.01 30.60
CA ASP A 255 -1.20 10.98 30.99
C ASP A 255 -2.60 10.54 30.52
N ASN A 256 -2.65 9.95 29.32
CA ASN A 256 -3.81 9.24 28.80
C ASN A 256 -3.36 8.20 27.76
N TYR A 257 -4.29 7.35 27.34
CA TYR A 257 -4.04 6.29 26.36
C TYR A 257 -4.73 6.57 25.01
N GLN A 258 -4.87 7.84 24.62
CA GLN A 258 -5.26 8.17 23.25
C GLN A 258 -4.12 7.82 22.29
N LEU A 259 -4.45 7.54 21.02
CA LEU A 259 -3.47 7.14 20.01
C LEU A 259 -2.30 8.14 19.91
N GLN A 260 -2.58 9.44 19.89
CA GLN A 260 -1.56 10.49 19.85
C GLN A 260 -0.54 10.39 21.00
N THR A 261 -1.00 10.14 22.22
CA THR A 261 -0.14 10.02 23.41
C THR A 261 0.69 8.74 23.34
N ALA A 262 0.09 7.65 22.89
CA ALA A 262 0.79 6.38 22.69
C ALA A 262 1.88 6.51 21.61
N LEU A 263 1.61 7.14 20.46
CA LEU A 263 2.60 7.36 19.40
C LEU A 263 3.85 8.08 19.93
N LYS A 264 3.65 9.19 20.66
CA LYS A 264 4.74 9.95 21.29
C LYS A 264 5.54 9.11 22.28
N ALA A 265 4.88 8.29 23.10
CA ALA A 265 5.54 7.41 24.06
C ALA A 265 6.46 6.34 23.44
N TYR A 266 6.28 6.03 22.15
CA TYR A 266 7.13 5.13 21.35
C TYR A 266 8.01 5.89 20.34
N GLY A 267 8.18 7.21 20.52
CA GLY A 267 9.03 8.05 19.69
C GLY A 267 8.54 8.19 18.25
N ILE A 268 7.22 8.22 18.04
CA ILE A 268 6.59 8.54 16.76
C ILE A 268 5.99 9.94 16.91
N GLU A 269 6.53 10.92 16.18
CA GLU A 269 6.19 12.34 16.33
C GLU A 269 5.03 12.80 15.42
N ASP A 270 4.59 11.94 14.51
CA ASP A 270 3.46 12.19 13.63
C ASP A 270 2.19 12.56 14.43
N GLN A 271 1.37 13.44 13.85
CA GLN A 271 0.06 13.77 14.38
C GLN A 271 -0.99 12.85 13.77
N VAL A 272 -1.96 12.42 14.59
CA VAL A 272 -3.14 11.68 14.15
C VAL A 272 -4.03 12.60 13.30
N PRO A 273 -4.17 12.34 11.99
CA PRO A 273 -4.94 13.20 11.11
C PRO A 273 -6.46 12.94 11.14
N HIS A 274 -6.93 11.88 11.82
CA HIS A 274 -8.33 11.43 11.79
C HIS A 274 -8.78 11.11 10.37
N ARG A 275 -7.98 10.27 9.71
CA ARG A 275 -8.26 9.74 8.37
C ARG A 275 -7.94 8.27 8.38
N ALA A 276 -8.93 7.43 8.08
CA ALA A 276 -8.90 6.01 8.39
C ALA A 276 -7.62 5.31 7.91
N LEU A 277 -7.23 5.47 6.63
CA LEU A 277 -6.01 4.83 6.12
C LEU A 277 -4.74 5.39 6.77
N LYS A 278 -4.68 6.69 7.03
CA LYS A 278 -3.49 7.30 7.65
C LYS A 278 -3.35 6.88 9.10
N ASP A 279 -4.46 6.81 9.83
CA ASP A 279 -4.51 6.35 11.21
C ASP A 279 -4.15 4.86 11.28
N ALA A 280 -4.67 4.03 10.37
CA ALA A 280 -4.26 2.63 10.23
C ALA A 280 -2.75 2.47 9.96
N ARG A 281 -2.12 3.34 9.15
CA ARG A 281 -0.66 3.36 8.95
C ARG A 281 0.10 3.72 10.23
N LEU A 282 -0.39 4.69 11.01
CA LEU A 282 0.20 5.05 12.30
C LEU A 282 0.09 3.90 13.31
N ILE A 283 -1.07 3.24 13.37
CA ILE A 283 -1.29 2.06 14.22
C ILE A 283 -0.38 0.91 13.76
N TYR A 284 -0.21 0.71 12.45
CA TYR A 284 0.75 -0.25 11.91
C TYR A 284 2.18 0.08 12.36
N HIS A 285 2.64 1.33 12.18
CA HIS A 285 3.96 1.74 12.63
C HIS A 285 4.13 1.54 14.14
N LEU A 286 3.14 1.91 14.95
CA LEU A 286 3.14 1.65 16.39
C LEU A 286 3.23 0.16 16.70
N SER A 287 2.48 -0.69 15.99
CA SER A 287 2.48 -2.15 16.19
C SER A 287 3.88 -2.77 15.98
N THR A 288 4.70 -2.19 15.08
CA THR A 288 6.09 -2.62 14.88
C THR A 288 7.04 -2.28 16.03
N LYS A 289 6.62 -1.41 16.96
CA LYS A 289 7.41 -0.97 18.13
C LYS A 289 6.92 -1.54 19.46
N VAL A 290 5.71 -2.11 19.51
CA VAL A 290 5.09 -2.65 20.73
C VAL A 290 5.55 -4.09 20.96
N ASN A 291 6.41 -4.32 21.94
CA ASN A 291 7.14 -5.57 22.13
C ASN A 291 6.23 -6.76 22.47
N LYS A 292 5.25 -6.57 23.36
CA LYS A 292 4.29 -7.59 23.79
C LYS A 292 3.38 -8.01 22.63
N PHE A 293 2.98 -7.08 21.77
CA PHE A 293 2.25 -7.39 20.55
C PHE A 293 3.12 -8.23 19.60
N LEU A 294 4.35 -7.81 19.34
CA LEU A 294 5.28 -8.55 18.49
C LEU A 294 5.57 -9.96 19.01
N ALA A 295 5.72 -10.13 20.33
CA ALA A 295 5.88 -11.44 20.95
C ALA A 295 4.66 -12.33 20.70
N ARG A 296 3.45 -11.79 20.91
CA ARG A 296 2.18 -12.50 20.66
C ARG A 296 2.00 -12.92 19.20
N MET A 297 2.51 -12.13 18.27
CA MET A 297 2.45 -12.41 16.83
C MET A 297 3.52 -13.41 16.35
N LYS A 298 4.51 -13.74 17.19
CA LYS A 298 5.52 -14.78 16.94
C LYS A 298 5.18 -16.13 17.58
N GLU A 299 4.35 -16.15 18.62
CA GLU A 299 3.93 -17.39 19.28
C GLU A 299 3.22 -18.35 18.30
N LYS A 300 3.59 -19.64 18.30
CA LYS A 300 2.83 -20.67 17.56
C LYS A 300 1.45 -20.84 18.23
N SER A 301 0.41 -20.91 17.39
CA SER A 301 -0.97 -21.09 17.87
C SER A 301 -1.15 -22.46 18.51
#